data_AF-A0A1I4XY28-F1
#
_entry.id   AF-A0A1I4XY28-F1
#
_cell.length_a   1.000
_cell.length_b   1.000
_cell.length_c   1.000
_cell.angle_alpha   90.00
_cell.angle_beta   90.00
_cell.angle_gamma   90.00
#
_symmetry.space_group_name_H-M   'P 1'
#
loop_
_entity.id
_entity.type
_entity.pdbx_description
1 polymer ?
#
loop_
_entity_poly.entity_id
_entity_poly.type
_entity_poly.pdbx_seq_one_letter_code
_entity_poly.pdbx_strand_id
1 'polypeptide(L)'
;MEVHEGKIEIEVAYALPENQLVRRLDLPAGTTAKQAVEYSGITSLFPEIDLFRNKLGIFGKLVSPDTVLHDRDRVEIYRPLAVDPKESRRKRAKELGSKRKIEA
;
A
#
# COMPACT_ATOMS: atom_id res chain seq x y z
N MET A 1 -17.06 1.36 32.00
CA MET A 1 -15.78 1.87 31.46
C MET A 1 -15.75 1.36 30.02
N GLU A 2 -15.78 2.18 28.99
CA GLU A 2 -14.83 3.26 28.71
C GLU A 2 -15.53 4.44 28.03
N VAL A 3 -15.05 5.64 28.32
CA VAL A 3 -15.46 6.90 27.68
C VAL A 3 -15.05 6.83 26.20
N HIS A 4 -16.02 6.77 25.28
CA HIS A 4 -15.82 6.87 23.83
C HIS A 4 -15.56 8.32 23.40
N GLU A 5 -14.71 9.04 24.11
CA GLU A 5 -14.42 10.44 23.84
C GLU A 5 -13.08 10.49 23.10
N GLY A 6 -13.15 10.26 21.78
CA GLY A 6 -11.98 10.21 20.90
C GLY A 6 -11.81 8.89 20.16
N LYS A 7 -12.87 8.33 19.56
CA LYS A 7 -12.72 7.35 18.48
C LYS A 7 -12.99 8.04 17.14
N ILE A 8 -12.36 7.53 16.08
CA ILE A 8 -12.55 7.95 14.69
C ILE A 8 -13.01 6.74 13.88
N GLU A 9 -14.02 6.93 13.04
CA GLU A 9 -14.44 5.94 12.06
C GLU A 9 -13.66 6.20 10.77
N ILE A 10 -12.85 5.25 10.32
CA ILE A 10 -12.03 5.40 9.10
C ILE A 10 -12.21 4.24 8.15
N GLU A 11 -11.81 4.44 6.90
CA GLU A 11 -11.77 3.40 5.88
C GLU A 11 -10.33 3.11 5.47
N VAL A 12 -9.96 1.84 5.31
CA VAL A 12 -8.69 1.43 4.69
C VAL A 12 -9.00 0.72 3.38
N ALA A 13 -8.44 1.22 2.28
CA ALA A 13 -8.68 0.73 0.94
C ALA A 13 -7.39 0.24 0.27
N TYR A 14 -7.47 -0.94 -0.35
CA TYR A 14 -6.45 -1.47 -1.24
C TYR A 14 -7.10 -1.90 -2.56
N ALA A 15 -6.66 -1.31 -3.66
CA ALA A 15 -7.22 -1.54 -4.99
C ALA A 15 -6.18 -2.23 -5.89
N LEU A 16 -6.44 -3.51 -6.19
CA LEU A 16 -5.80 -4.26 -7.26
C LEU A 16 -6.67 -4.18 -8.53
N PRO A 17 -6.11 -4.44 -9.73
CA PRO A 17 -6.87 -4.44 -10.97
C PRO A 17 -8.04 -5.44 -10.97
N GLU A 18 -7.86 -6.56 -10.29
CA GLU A 18 -8.82 -7.68 -10.28
C GLU A 18 -9.63 -7.75 -8.98
N ASN A 19 -9.18 -7.08 -7.91
CA ASN A 19 -9.82 -7.14 -6.61
C ASN A 19 -9.67 -5.82 -5.86
N GLN A 20 -10.72 -5.38 -5.18
CA GLN A 20 -10.66 -4.23 -4.29
C GLN A 20 -11.13 -4.65 -2.91
N LEU A 21 -10.41 -4.19 -1.89
CA LEU A 21 -10.81 -4.37 -0.50
C LEU A 21 -10.93 -3.01 0.17
N VAL A 22 -12.06 -2.79 0.85
CA VAL A 22 -12.29 -1.65 1.73
C VAL A 22 -12.73 -2.18 3.08
N ARG A 23 -12.06 -1.74 4.15
CA ARG A 23 -12.37 -2.11 5.54
C ARG A 23 -12.70 -0.85 6.33
N ARG A 24 -13.86 -0.85 6.99
CA ARG A 24 -14.21 0.18 7.98
C ARG A 24 -13.69 -0.23 9.35
N LEU A 25 -13.15 0.73 10.08
CA LEU A 25 -12.53 0.51 11.38
C LEU A 25 -12.90 1.66 12.33
N ASP A 26 -13.23 1.30 13.56
CA ASP A 26 -13.36 2.26 14.67
C ASP A 26 -12.06 2.24 15.47
N LEU A 27 -11.25 3.28 15.33
CA LEU A 27 -9.92 3.38 15.94
C LEU A 27 -9.87 4.52 16.95
N PRO A 28 -8.96 4.48 17.95
CA PRO A 28 -8.70 5.63 18.80
C PRO A 28 -8.25 6.85 17.97
N ALA A 29 -8.72 8.03 18.34
CA ALA A 29 -8.23 9.30 17.81
C ALA A 29 -6.72 9.41 18.10
N GLY A 30 -5.98 10.03 17.18
CA GLY A 30 -4.52 10.04 17.23
C GLY A 30 -3.86 8.86 16.50
N THR A 31 -4.64 7.88 16.03
CA THR A 31 -4.12 6.78 15.20
C THR A 31 -3.52 7.31 13.90
N THR A 32 -2.36 6.79 13.50
CA THR A 32 -1.69 7.18 12.26
C THR A 32 -2.15 6.35 11.06
N ALA A 33 -1.87 6.84 9.84
CA ALA A 33 -2.14 6.11 8.60
C ALA A 33 -1.51 4.72 8.60
N LYS A 34 -0.26 4.58 9.08
CA LYS A 34 0.41 3.28 9.21
C LYS A 34 -0.32 2.35 10.16
N GLN A 35 -0.65 2.84 11.36
CA GLN A 35 -1.34 2.05 12.37
C GLN A 35 -2.72 1.59 11.86
N ALA A 36 -3.47 2.46 11.18
CA ALA A 36 -4.75 2.07 10.60
C ALA A 36 -4.61 0.91 9.60
N VAL A 37 -3.58 0.92 8.76
CA VAL A 37 -3.29 -0.19 7.84
C VAL A 37 -2.93 -1.46 8.61
N GLU A 38 -2.13 -1.37 9.67
CA GLU A 38 -1.81 -2.52 10.53
C GLU A 38 -3.07 -3.08 11.23
N TYR A 39 -3.92 -2.22 11.81
CA TYR A 39 -5.19 -2.62 12.45
C TYR A 39 -6.20 -3.19 11.47
N SER A 40 -6.16 -2.81 10.20
CA SER A 40 -7.05 -3.35 9.17
C SER A 40 -6.84 -4.84 8.87
N GLY A 41 -5.66 -5.39 9.24
CA GLY A 41 -5.26 -6.76 8.90
C GLY A 41 -5.02 -6.98 7.40
N ILE A 42 -5.05 -5.92 6.59
CA ILE A 42 -4.94 -6.04 5.12
C ILE A 42 -3.57 -6.56 4.68
N THR A 43 -2.52 -6.30 5.46
CA THR A 43 -1.17 -6.83 5.24
C THR A 43 -1.09 -8.33 5.42
N SER A 44 -1.98 -8.93 6.22
CA SER A 44 -2.09 -10.38 6.36
C SER A 44 -2.86 -11.02 5.19
N LEU A 45 -3.77 -10.28 4.56
CA LEU A 45 -4.53 -10.73 3.40
C LEU A 45 -3.75 -10.58 2.08
N PHE A 46 -2.89 -9.55 2.02
CA PHE A 46 -2.07 -9.21 0.86
C PHE A 46 -0.60 -9.10 1.28
N PRO A 47 0.15 -10.22 1.31
CA PRO A 47 1.56 -10.25 1.71
C PRO A 47 2.48 -9.40 0.83
N GLU A 48 2.02 -8.98 -0.35
CA GLU A 48 2.73 -8.07 -1.24
C GLU A 48 2.75 -6.61 -0.76
N ILE A 49 1.93 -6.26 0.24
CA ILE A 49 1.93 -4.92 0.83
C ILE A 49 3.15 -4.80 1.75
N ASP A 50 4.06 -3.91 1.37
CA ASP A 50 5.21 -3.49 2.18
C ASP A 50 5.06 -2.01 2.53
N LEU A 51 4.71 -1.71 3.78
CA LEU A 51 4.48 -0.33 4.25
C LEU A 51 5.73 0.57 4.19
N PHE A 52 6.93 0.01 3.99
CA PHE A 52 8.12 0.82 3.71
C PHE A 52 8.22 1.25 2.24
N ARG A 53 7.61 0.51 1.32
CA ARG A 53 7.69 0.76 -0.13
C ARG A 53 6.39 1.30 -0.71
N ASN A 54 5.26 0.88 -0.18
CA ASN A 54 3.94 1.34 -0.55
C ASN A 54 3.76 2.77 -0.07
N LYS A 55 3.23 3.62 -0.94
CA LYS A 55 2.82 4.96 -0.58
C LYS A 55 1.41 4.90 0.00
N LEU A 56 1.15 5.69 1.03
CA LEU A 56 -0.19 5.87 1.57
C LEU A 56 -0.78 7.18 1.07
N GLY A 57 -2.09 7.21 0.90
CA GLY A 57 -2.84 8.41 0.59
C GLY A 57 -4.07 8.58 1.45
N ILE A 58 -4.56 9.82 1.56
CA ILE A 58 -5.86 10.15 2.13
C ILE A 58 -6.61 10.99 1.10
N PHE A 59 -7.77 10.52 0.65
CA PHE A 59 -8.58 11.17 -0.40
C PHE A 59 -7.77 11.59 -1.65
N GLY A 60 -6.95 10.68 -2.20
CA GLY A 60 -6.14 10.93 -3.39
C GLY A 60 -4.88 11.78 -3.16
N LYS A 61 -4.57 12.19 -1.92
CA LYS A 61 -3.35 12.94 -1.57
C LYS A 61 -2.35 12.03 -0.88
N LEU A 62 -1.10 12.03 -1.33
CA LEU A 62 -0.02 11.29 -0.67
C LEU A 62 0.24 11.83 0.73
N VAL A 63 0.36 10.94 1.71
CA VAL A 63 0.63 11.27 3.12
C VAL A 63 1.80 10.48 3.67
N SER A 64 2.35 10.96 4.79
CA SER A 64 3.36 10.20 5.55
C SER A 64 2.67 9.03 6.27
N PRO A 65 3.35 7.88 6.46
CA PRO A 65 2.86 6.82 7.34
C PRO A 65 2.52 7.30 8.76
N ASP A 66 3.20 8.35 9.23
CA ASP A 66 3.00 8.94 10.57
C ASP A 66 1.89 9.99 10.63
N THR A 67 1.19 10.27 9.51
CA THR A 67 0.09 11.23 9.49
C THR A 67 -1.04 10.75 10.39
N VAL A 68 -1.43 11.57 11.37
CA VAL A 68 -2.58 11.33 12.25
C VAL A 68 -3.87 11.46 11.46
N LEU A 69 -4.76 10.48 11.63
CA LEU A 69 -6.04 10.40 10.97
C LEU A 69 -7.12 11.18 11.72
N HIS A 70 -8.10 11.64 10.96
CA HIS A 70 -9.32 12.28 11.44
C HIS A 70 -10.53 11.38 11.17
N ASP A 71 -11.65 11.72 11.79
CA ASP A 71 -12.91 11.03 11.55
C ASP A 71 -13.28 11.07 10.06
N ARG A 72 -13.69 9.92 9.54
CA ARG A 72 -14.07 9.64 8.15
C ARG A 72 -12.95 9.68 7.14
N ASP A 73 -11.68 9.75 7.56
CA ASP A 73 -10.57 9.60 6.63
C ASP A 73 -10.60 8.24 5.95
N ARG A 74 -10.28 8.22 4.64
CA ARG A 74 -10.01 6.99 3.91
C ARG A 74 -8.54 6.91 3.58
N VAL A 75 -7.86 5.93 4.17
CA VAL A 75 -6.47 5.57 3.89
C VAL A 75 -6.42 4.66 2.66
N GLU A 76 -5.68 5.08 1.64
CA GLU A 76 -5.50 4.38 0.38
C GLU A 76 -4.07 3.83 0.30
N ILE A 77 -3.91 2.52 0.06
CA ILE A 77 -2.61 1.88 -0.08
C ILE A 77 -2.25 1.80 -1.57
N TYR A 78 -1.29 2.60 -2.01
CA TYR A 78 -0.84 2.60 -3.41
C TYR A 78 0.20 1.53 -3.69
N ARG A 79 0.13 0.92 -4.87
CA ARG A 79 1.10 -0.05 -5.36
C ARG A 79 2.43 0.62 -5.74
N PRO A 80 3.58 0.03 -5.40
CA PRO A 80 4.86 0.51 -5.91
C PRO A 80 4.88 0.39 -7.43
N LEU A 81 5.51 1.35 -8.10
CA LEU A 81 5.74 1.26 -9.55
C LEU A 81 6.68 0.07 -9.81
N ALA A 82 6.25 -0.85 -10.68
CA ALA A 82 7.01 -2.03 -11.04
C ALA A 82 8.17 -1.68 -11.98
N VAL A 83 9.19 -0.99 -11.49
CA VAL A 83 10.51 -0.97 -12.14
C VAL A 83 11.60 -0.79 -11.08
N ASP A 84 12.38 -1.85 -10.84
CA ASP A 84 13.78 -1.65 -10.47
C ASP A 84 14.56 -1.40 -11.78
N PRO A 85 15.07 -0.17 -12.05
CA PRO A 85 15.76 0.15 -13.29
C PRO A 85 17.01 -0.70 -13.54
N LYS A 86 17.60 -1.32 -12.50
CA LYS A 86 18.81 -2.14 -12.60
C LYS A 86 18.54 -3.56 -13.09
N GLU A 87 17.38 -4.15 -12.81
CA GLU A 87 17.06 -5.50 -13.28
C GLU A 87 16.60 -5.53 -14.73
N SER A 88 15.81 -4.54 -15.16
CA SER A 88 15.33 -4.45 -16.55
C SER A 88 16.48 -4.31 -17.55
N ARG A 89 17.52 -3.51 -17.22
CA ARG A 89 18.74 -3.39 -18.04
C ARG A 89 19.51 -4.71 -18.15
N ARG A 90 19.55 -5.51 -17.08
CA ARG A 90 20.29 -6.79 -17.05
C ARG A 90 19.57 -7.87 -17.88
N LYS A 91 18.24 -7.93 -17.84
CA LYS A 91 17.45 -8.85 -18.66
C LYS A 91 17.56 -8.54 -20.16
N ARG A 92 17.55 -7.26 -20.55
CA ARG A 92 17.68 -6.84 -21.96
C ARG A 92 19.03 -7.20 -22.58
N ALA A 93 20.11 -7.12 -21.80
CA ALA A 93 21.45 -7.49 -22.26
C ALA A 93 21.60 -9.02 -22.51
N LYS A 94 20.89 -9.86 -21.75
CA LYS A 94 20.91 -11.33 -21.94
C LYS A 94 20.13 -11.78 -23.19
N GLU A 95 19.01 -11.16 -23.51
CA GLU A 95 18.21 -11.54 -24.70
C GLU A 95 18.89 -11.20 -26.03
N LEU A 96 19.66 -10.11 -26.10
CA LEU A 96 20.41 -9.74 -27.30
C LEU A 96 21.61 -10.68 -27.58
N GLY A 97 22.15 -11.35 -26.54
CA GLY A 97 23.24 -12.30 -26.69
C GLY A 97 22.81 -13.73 -27.03
N SER A 98 21.59 -14.14 -26.63
CA SER A 98 21.10 -15.51 -26.84
C SER A 98 20.54 -15.74 -28.25
N LYS A 99 20.07 -14.70 -28.94
CA LYS A 99 19.56 -14.82 -30.32
C LYS A 99 20.63 -15.01 -31.40
N ARG A 100 21.93 -14.86 -31.08
CA ARG A 100 23.04 -15.02 -32.04
C ARG A 100 23.68 -16.41 -32.08
N LYS A 101 23.22 -17.37 -31.26
CA LYS A 101 23.79 -18.73 -31.22
C LYS A 101 22.89 -19.83 -31.79
N ILE A 102 21.67 -19.51 -32.23
CA ILE A 102 20.68 -20.50 -32.67
C ILE A 102 20.52 -20.53 -34.20
N GLU A 103 21.11 -19.57 -34.92
CA GLU A 103 21.26 -19.61 -36.38
C GLU A 103 22.75 -19.70 -36.71
N ALA A 104 23.30 -20.91 -36.55
CA ALA A 104 24.51 -21.36 -37.21
C ALA A 104 24.12 -22.05 -38.52
#